data_AF-T1AR71-F1
#
_entry.id   AF-T1AR71-F1
#
_cell.length_a   1.000
_cell.length_b   1.000
_cell.length_c   1.000
_cell.angle_alpha   90.00
_cell.angle_beta   90.00
_cell.angle_gamma   90.00
#
_symmetry.space_group_name_H-M   'P 1'
#
loop_
_entity.id
_entity.type
_entity.pdbx_description
1 polymer ?
#
loop_
_entity_poly.entity_id
_entity_poly.type
_entity_poly.pdbx_seq_one_letter_code
_entity_poly.pdbx_strand_id
1 'polypeptide(L)'
;MGAGKVATFPSASSRRGEPPCNLIEDLVMKPLDVTQTSHQSLWLDYIRRGILASGTLDEYIHTYGIRGLTSNPTIFDHAIAESSDYDTAIGKYDPSDGRSIEDLFFTLAIEDLQNAADRFRAI
;
A
#
# COMPACT_ATOMS: atom_id res chain seq x y z
N MET A 1 29.96 -45.80 -9.74
CA MET A 1 29.06 -45.61 -10.89
C MET A 1 27.67 -46.10 -10.52
N GLY A 2 26.74 -45.19 -10.20
CA GLY A 2 25.32 -45.52 -9.96
C GLY A 2 24.48 -44.81 -11.00
N ALA A 3 23.79 -45.57 -11.86
CA ALA A 3 22.91 -45.04 -12.89
C ALA A 3 21.61 -44.51 -12.25
N GLY A 4 21.35 -43.21 -12.39
CA GLY A 4 20.11 -42.57 -11.96
C GLY A 4 18.93 -43.04 -12.82
N LYS A 5 17.89 -43.58 -12.18
CA LYS A 5 16.61 -43.93 -12.81
C LYS A 5 15.91 -42.66 -13.29
N VAL A 6 15.55 -42.62 -14.56
CA VAL A 6 14.66 -41.62 -15.16
C VAL A 6 13.23 -41.92 -14.68
N ALA A 7 12.59 -40.97 -14.00
CA ALA A 7 11.18 -41.07 -13.65
C ALA A 7 10.33 -40.91 -14.92
N THR A 8 9.57 -41.94 -15.27
CA THR A 8 8.64 -41.94 -16.40
C THR A 8 7.32 -41.31 -15.94
N PHE A 9 6.93 -40.17 -16.52
CA PHE A 9 5.63 -39.56 -16.27
C PHE A 9 4.54 -40.30 -17.07
N PRO A 10 3.35 -40.56 -16.49
CA PRO A 10 2.26 -41.18 -17.22
C PRO A 10 1.69 -40.21 -18.26
N SER A 11 1.46 -40.73 -19.46
CA SER A 11 0.80 -40.04 -20.57
C SER A 11 -0.64 -39.65 -20.20
N ALA A 12 -0.97 -38.36 -20.33
CA ALA A 12 -2.29 -37.84 -20.03
C ALA A 12 -3.34 -38.40 -21.01
N SER A 13 -4.25 -39.26 -20.51
CA SER A 13 -5.42 -39.69 -21.28
C SER A 13 -6.43 -38.55 -21.36
N SER A 14 -6.84 -38.20 -22.58
CA SER A 14 -7.86 -37.20 -22.89
C SER A 14 -9.19 -37.52 -22.20
N ARG A 15 -9.56 -36.73 -21.18
CA ARG A 15 -10.95 -36.65 -20.69
C ARG A 15 -11.71 -35.65 -21.56
N ARG A 16 -12.66 -36.16 -22.34
CA ARG A 16 -13.62 -35.34 -23.08
C ARG A 16 -14.62 -34.73 -22.10
N GLY A 17 -14.67 -33.39 -22.02
CA GLY A 17 -15.73 -32.67 -21.33
C GLY A 17 -15.34 -31.50 -20.42
N GLU A 18 -14.06 -31.10 -20.33
CA GLU A 18 -13.70 -29.85 -19.65
C GLU A 18 -14.07 -28.64 -20.52
N PRO A 19 -14.70 -27.58 -19.96
CA PRO A 19 -14.83 -26.32 -20.68
C PRO A 19 -13.42 -25.82 -21.05
N PRO A 20 -13.25 -25.10 -22.17
CA PRO A 20 -11.94 -24.59 -22.55
C PRO A 20 -11.44 -23.69 -21.42
N CYS A 21 -10.43 -24.17 -20.71
CA CYS A 21 -9.70 -23.38 -19.75
C CYS A 21 -8.96 -22.32 -20.57
N ASN A 22 -9.49 -21.10 -20.61
CA ASN A 22 -8.81 -19.95 -21.21
C ASN A 22 -7.65 -19.55 -20.28
N LEU A 23 -6.60 -20.39 -20.28
CA LEU A 23 -5.37 -20.24 -19.47
C LEU A 23 -4.60 -18.93 -19.74
N ILE A 24 -5.10 -18.05 -20.60
CA ILE A 24 -4.46 -16.77 -20.94
C ILE A 24 -5.25 -15.58 -20.35
N GLU A 25 -6.57 -15.70 -20.12
CA GLU A 25 -7.38 -14.63 -19.49
C GLU A 25 -7.41 -14.74 -17.96
N ASP A 26 -7.39 -15.96 -17.41
CA ASP A 26 -7.39 -16.19 -15.96
C ASP A 26 -6.04 -15.93 -15.27
N LEU A 27 -4.99 -15.65 -16.04
CA LEU A 27 -3.61 -15.49 -15.55
C LEU A 27 -3.09 -14.06 -15.55
N VAL A 28 -3.92 -13.07 -15.90
CA VAL A 28 -3.62 -11.66 -15.57
C VAL A 28 -4.10 -11.37 -14.14
N MET A 29 -3.66 -12.19 -13.19
CA MET A 29 -3.75 -11.86 -11.78
C MET A 29 -2.69 -10.78 -11.52
N LYS A 30 -3.12 -9.61 -11.03
CA LYS A 30 -2.13 -8.67 -10.50
C LYS A 30 -1.50 -9.34 -9.28
N PRO A 31 -0.19 -9.19 -9.02
CA PRO A 31 0.45 -9.82 -7.87
C PRO A 31 -0.27 -9.53 -6.53
N LEU A 32 -1.00 -8.42 -6.43
CA LEU A 32 -1.80 -8.06 -5.27
C LEU A 32 -3.07 -8.91 -5.08
N ASP A 33 -3.65 -9.47 -6.16
CA ASP A 33 -4.87 -10.29 -6.08
C ASP A 33 -4.63 -11.61 -5.31
N VAL A 34 -3.39 -12.12 -5.35
CA VAL A 34 -2.96 -13.35 -4.65
C VAL A 34 -3.00 -13.17 -3.11
N THR A 35 -2.89 -11.93 -2.63
CA THR A 35 -2.92 -11.67 -1.18
C THR A 35 -4.31 -11.72 -0.58
N GLN A 36 -5.38 -11.54 -1.38
CA GLN A 36 -6.75 -11.62 -0.87
C GLN A 36 -7.26 -13.07 -0.77
N THR A 37 -6.67 -13.99 -1.53
CA THR A 37 -6.95 -15.43 -1.44
C THR A 37 -6.19 -16.11 -0.31
N SER A 38 -5.14 -15.46 0.20
CA SER A 38 -4.47 -15.83 1.45
C SER A 38 -4.98 -14.93 2.58
N HIS A 39 -5.01 -15.39 3.83
CA HIS A 39 -5.47 -14.57 4.97
C HIS A 39 -4.44 -13.49 5.36
N GLN A 40 -3.98 -12.68 4.39
CA GLN A 40 -2.98 -11.63 4.57
C GLN A 40 -3.59 -10.26 4.23
N SER A 41 -3.06 -9.21 4.83
CA SER A 41 -3.49 -7.83 4.59
C SER A 41 -2.31 -6.98 4.16
N LEU A 42 -2.48 -6.23 3.07
CA LEU A 42 -1.47 -5.32 2.55
C LEU A 42 -1.51 -3.98 3.29
N TRP A 43 -0.35 -3.54 3.75
CA TRP A 43 -0.17 -2.26 4.43
C TRP A 43 0.83 -1.42 3.64
N LEU A 44 0.56 -0.13 3.55
CA LEU A 44 1.42 0.84 2.87
C LEU A 44 2.44 1.44 3.84
N ASP A 45 3.74 1.25 3.60
CA ASP A 45 4.79 1.87 4.42
C ASP A 45 5.19 3.26 3.89
N TYR A 46 4.19 4.14 3.81
CA TYR A 46 4.33 5.47 3.24
C TYR A 46 3.18 6.38 3.62
N ILE A 47 3.51 7.63 3.97
CA ILE A 47 2.52 8.71 4.11
C ILE A 47 3.14 10.03 3.66
N ARG A 48 2.39 10.78 2.85
CA ARG A 48 2.63 12.19 2.54
C ARG A 48 1.29 12.91 2.43
N ARG A 49 1.25 14.17 2.84
CA ARG A 49 0.04 14.98 2.75
C ARG A 49 -0.50 15.08 1.31
N GLY A 50 0.37 15.08 0.30
CA GLY A 50 -0.01 15.03 -1.10
C GLY A 50 -0.89 13.83 -1.49
N ILE A 51 -0.55 12.60 -1.06
CA ILE A 51 -1.34 11.41 -1.41
C ILE A 51 -2.70 11.36 -0.71
N LEU A 52 -2.83 12.06 0.42
CA LEU A 52 -4.10 12.25 1.12
C LEU A 52 -4.95 13.28 0.36
N ALA A 53 -4.37 14.43 0.02
CA ALA A 53 -5.07 15.52 -0.66
C ALA A 53 -5.50 15.17 -2.09
N SER A 54 -4.71 14.36 -2.80
CA SER A 54 -4.99 13.97 -4.19
C SER A 54 -6.05 12.86 -4.33
N GLY A 55 -6.42 12.19 -3.24
CA GLY A 55 -7.27 10.99 -3.28
C GLY A 55 -6.54 9.71 -3.71
N THR A 56 -5.21 9.76 -3.87
CA THR A 56 -4.40 8.59 -4.25
C THR A 56 -4.49 7.48 -3.20
N LEU A 57 -4.56 7.82 -1.91
CA LEU A 57 -4.77 6.80 -0.86
C LEU A 57 -6.11 6.08 -1.02
N ASP A 58 -7.17 6.78 -1.40
CA ASP A 58 -8.49 6.18 -1.65
C ASP A 58 -8.44 5.22 -2.86
N GLU A 59 -7.74 5.61 -3.93
CA GLU A 59 -7.48 4.72 -5.06
C GLU A 59 -6.73 3.45 -4.62
N TYR A 60 -5.74 3.58 -3.73
CA TYR A 60 -4.98 2.43 -3.21
C TYR A 60 -5.83 1.48 -2.38
N ILE A 61 -6.74 2.03 -1.57
CA ILE A 61 -7.69 1.24 -0.79
C ILE A 61 -8.64 0.47 -1.73
N HIS A 62 -9.25 1.15 -2.70
CA HIS A 62 -10.31 0.58 -3.53
C HIS A 62 -9.82 -0.31 -4.67
N THR A 63 -8.69 0.05 -5.30
CA THR A 63 -8.17 -0.64 -6.48
C THR A 63 -7.15 -1.71 -6.12
N TYR A 64 -6.33 -1.46 -5.10
CA TYR A 64 -5.22 -2.32 -4.72
C TYR A 64 -5.46 -3.04 -3.38
N GLY A 65 -6.58 -2.76 -2.71
CA GLY A 65 -6.98 -3.47 -1.49
C GLY A 65 -6.08 -3.19 -0.29
N ILE A 66 -5.42 -2.02 -0.24
CA ILE A 66 -4.63 -1.60 0.93
C ILE A 66 -5.56 -1.48 2.15
N ARG A 67 -5.16 -2.09 3.27
CA ARG A 67 -5.97 -2.16 4.50
C ARG A 67 -5.39 -1.38 5.67
N GLY A 68 -4.23 -0.76 5.49
CA GLY A 68 -3.61 0.07 6.50
C GLY A 68 -2.38 0.77 5.95
N LEU A 69 -1.80 1.64 6.75
CA LEU A 69 -0.51 2.24 6.48
C LEU A 69 0.32 2.36 7.76
N THR A 70 1.62 2.55 7.59
CA THR A 70 2.54 2.86 8.67
C THR A 70 3.17 4.23 8.46
N SER A 71 3.39 4.93 9.56
CA SER A 71 4.24 6.10 9.63
C SER A 71 5.36 5.85 10.62
N ASN A 72 6.54 6.37 10.32
CA ASN A 72 7.66 6.43 11.25
C ASN A 72 8.34 7.81 11.11
N PRO A 73 9.22 8.20 12.06
CA PRO A 73 9.86 9.51 12.01
C PRO A 73 10.62 9.78 10.71
N THR A 74 11.32 8.78 10.16
CA THR A 74 12.05 8.89 8.88
C THR A 74 11.13 9.17 7.70
N ILE A 75 9.94 8.56 7.67
CA ILE A 75 8.94 8.82 6.61
C ILE A 75 8.50 10.28 6.65
N PHE A 76 8.21 10.83 7.83
CA PHE A 76 7.82 12.24 7.93
C PHE A 76 8.98 13.19 7.63
N ASP A 77 10.20 12.86 8.02
CA ASP A 77 11.40 13.63 7.67
C ASP A 77 11.52 13.78 6.14
N HIS A 78 11.44 12.66 5.41
CA HIS A 78 11.43 12.68 3.94
C HIS A 78 10.20 13.40 3.37
N ALA A 79 9.02 13.24 3.97
CA ALA A 79 7.80 13.92 3.51
C ALA A 79 7.93 15.44 3.57
N ILE A 80 8.47 15.96 4.68
CA ILE A 80 8.61 17.39 4.92
C ILE A 80 9.80 17.97 4.14
N ALA A 81 10.92 17.25 4.07
CA ALA A 81 12.14 17.75 3.44
C ALA A 81 12.12 17.67 1.90
N GLU A 82 11.43 16.68 1.33
CA GLU A 82 11.48 16.38 -0.11
C GLU A 82 10.18 16.73 -0.86
N SER A 83 9.29 17.49 -0.24
CA SER A 83 8.05 17.94 -0.88
C SER A 83 7.69 19.36 -0.46
N SER A 84 6.82 20.00 -1.24
CA SER A 84 6.21 21.29 -0.90
C SER A 84 4.89 21.14 -0.14
N ASP A 85 4.52 19.92 0.26
CA ASP A 85 3.18 19.61 0.80
C ASP A 85 2.90 20.37 2.11
N TYR A 86 3.96 20.74 2.84
CA TYR A 86 3.89 21.36 4.16
C TYR A 86 4.21 22.86 4.16
N ASP A 87 4.71 23.42 3.06
CA ASP A 87 5.18 24.82 2.97
C ASP A 87 4.13 25.82 3.45
N THR A 88 2.87 25.63 3.02
CA THR A 88 1.76 26.51 3.40
C THR A 88 1.42 26.38 4.89
N ALA A 89 1.53 25.18 5.47
CA ALA A 89 1.20 24.96 6.87
C ALA A 89 2.33 25.46 7.79
N ILE A 90 3.59 25.22 7.41
CA ILE A 90 4.78 25.71 8.10
C ILE A 90 4.87 27.24 8.00
N GLY A 91 4.54 27.84 6.85
CA GLY A 91 4.55 29.30 6.66
C GLY A 91 3.54 30.06 7.53
N LYS A 92 2.56 29.38 8.13
CA LYS A 92 1.61 29.96 9.10
C LYS A 92 2.12 29.92 10.54
N TYR A 93 3.25 29.27 10.79
CA TYR A 93 3.83 29.17 12.12
C TYR A 93 4.40 30.53 12.55
N ASP A 94 3.93 31.03 13.68
CA ASP A 94 4.49 32.22 14.34
C ASP A 94 5.30 31.78 15.56
N PRO A 95 6.64 31.99 15.57
CA PRO A 95 7.48 31.69 16.72
C PRO A 95 7.08 32.45 18.00
N SER A 96 6.35 33.56 17.88
CA SER A 96 5.88 34.34 19.04
C SER A 96 4.70 33.71 19.78
N ASP A 97 4.04 32.70 19.19
CA ASP A 97 2.95 31.93 19.82
C ASP A 97 3.42 31.04 20.98
N GLY A 98 4.73 30.94 21.22
CA GLY A 98 5.31 30.12 22.29
C GLY A 98 5.23 28.61 22.05
N ARG A 99 4.74 28.17 20.89
CA ARG A 99 4.79 26.77 20.45
C ARG A 99 6.23 26.39 20.11
N SER A 100 6.60 25.12 20.33
CA SER A 100 7.88 24.60 19.88
C SER A 100 7.79 24.07 18.44
N ILE A 101 8.95 23.88 17.80
CA ILE A 101 9.04 23.22 16.49
C ILE A 101 8.54 21.77 16.57
N GLU A 102 8.81 21.10 17.70
CA GLU A 102 8.33 19.74 17.95
C GLU A 102 6.79 19.68 18.02
N ASP A 103 6.16 20.67 18.68
CA ASP A 103 4.70 20.78 18.71
C ASP A 103 4.11 20.99 17.31
N LEU A 104 4.78 21.82 16.48
CA LEU A 104 4.38 22.01 15.08
C LEU A 104 4.45 20.69 14.31
N PHE A 105 5.55 19.96 14.44
CA PHE A 105 5.72 18.65 13.80
C PHE A 105 4.60 17.69 14.20
N PHE A 106 4.35 17.51 15.50
CA PHE A 106 3.30 16.61 15.98
C PHE A 106 1.91 17.04 15.52
N THR A 107 1.64 18.34 15.50
CA THR A 107 0.37 18.86 14.96
C THR A 107 0.17 18.39 13.52
N LEU A 108 1.16 18.61 12.65
CA LEU A 108 1.07 18.24 11.23
C LEU A 108 0.99 16.72 11.02
N ALA A 109 1.80 15.96 11.75
CA ALA A 109 1.83 14.51 11.66
C ALA A 109 0.52 13.87 12.14
N ILE A 110 -0.05 14.36 13.25
CA ILE A 110 -1.32 13.87 13.79
C ILE A 110 -2.47 14.21 12.84
N GLU A 111 -2.51 15.42 12.27
CA GLU A 111 -3.50 15.79 11.25
C GLU A 111 -3.50 14.81 10.08
N ASP A 112 -2.31 14.48 9.54
CA ASP A 112 -2.19 13.55 8.42
C ASP A 112 -2.62 12.13 8.80
N LEU A 113 -2.25 11.67 10.00
CA LEU A 113 -2.63 10.35 10.52
C LEU A 113 -4.14 10.24 10.78
N GLN A 114 -4.77 11.28 11.31
CA GLN A 114 -6.23 11.33 11.48
C GLN A 114 -6.93 11.27 10.12
N ASN A 115 -6.45 12.06 9.15
CA ASN A 115 -6.99 12.09 7.80
C ASN A 115 -6.85 10.72 7.11
N ALA A 116 -5.71 10.04 7.28
CA ALA A 116 -5.53 8.66 6.82
C ALA A 116 -6.48 7.68 7.53
N ALA A 117 -6.59 7.74 8.86
CA ALA A 117 -7.46 6.87 9.65
C ALA A 117 -8.94 7.02 9.27
N ASP A 118 -9.38 8.24 8.95
CA ASP A 118 -10.74 8.50 8.49
C ASP A 118 -11.06 7.79 7.16
N ARG A 119 -10.10 7.68 6.23
CA ARG A 119 -10.30 6.90 4.99
C ARG A 119 -10.44 5.40 5.24
N PHE A 120 -9.68 4.87 6.19
CA PHE A 120 -9.76 3.46 6.57
C PHE A 120 -11.00 3.13 7.43
N ARG A 121 -11.79 4.11 7.88
CA ARG A 121 -13.01 3.83 8.67
C ARG A 121 -14.10 3.09 7.86
N ALA A 122 -14.09 3.22 6.54
CA ALA A 122 -15.16 2.72 5.66
C ALA A 122 -14.93 1.30 5.11
N ILE A 123 -13.86 0.61 5.52
CA ILE A 123 -13.42 -0.66 4.93
C ILE A 123 -13.45 -1.87 5.86
#